data_AF-A0A1V4XKE5-F1
#
_entry.id   AF-A0A1V4XKE5-F1
#
_cell.length_a   1.000
_cell.length_b   1.000
_cell.length_c   1.000
_cell.angle_alpha   90.00
_cell.angle_beta   90.00
_cell.angle_gamma   90.00
#
_symmetry.space_group_name_H-M   'P 1'
#
loop_
_entity.id
_entity.type
_entity.pdbx_description
1 polymer ?
#
loop_
_entity_poly.entity_id
_entity_poly.type
_entity_poly.pdbx_seq_one_letter_code
_entity_poly.pdbx_strand_id
1 'polypeptide(L)'
;MRKLDAIQDIKMKALYIEQRFRSNRPDEMDAAERELVVLRERFCEENGDFITPPMARALKKDFDTFLALIDWACQHWQGKEA
;
A
#
# COMPACT_ATOMS: atom_id res chain seq x y z
N MET A 1 14.17 -11.84 0.23
CA MET A 1 13.02 -11.41 1.04
C MET A 1 11.81 -12.15 0.51
N ARG A 2 10.97 -12.73 1.37
CA ARG A 2 9.76 -13.43 0.87
C ARG A 2 8.76 -12.40 0.35
N LYS A 3 7.85 -12.81 -0.53
CA LYS A 3 6.87 -11.91 -1.14
C LYS A 3 5.94 -11.36 -0.06
N LEU A 4 5.57 -12.22 0.90
CA LEU A 4 4.77 -11.83 2.05
C LEU A 4 5.45 -10.76 2.92
N ASP A 5 6.75 -10.90 3.21
CA ASP A 5 7.51 -9.93 4.01
C ASP A 5 7.50 -8.53 3.34
N ALA A 6 7.67 -8.48 2.02
CA ALA A 6 7.68 -7.22 1.26
C ALA A 6 6.31 -6.53 1.31
N ILE A 7 5.22 -7.29 1.20
CA ILE A 7 3.86 -6.73 1.27
C ILE A 7 3.54 -6.28 2.70
N GLN A 8 4.02 -7.00 3.72
CA GLN A 8 3.88 -6.58 5.12
C GLN A 8 4.64 -5.28 5.41
N ASP A 9 5.84 -5.09 4.85
CA ASP A 9 6.56 -3.81 4.92
C ASP A 9 5.74 -2.67 4.30
N ILE A 10 5.13 -2.91 3.13
CA ILE A 10 4.25 -1.93 2.48
C ILE A 10 3.03 -1.63 3.37
N LYS A 11 2.40 -2.64 3.96
CA LYS A 11 1.27 -2.48 4.89
C LYS A 11 1.64 -1.61 6.09
N MET A 12 2.78 -1.90 6.72
CA MET A 12 3.25 -1.14 7.88
C MET A 12 3.51 0.32 7.53
N LYS A 13 4.11 0.59 6.36
CA LYS A 13 4.33 1.96 5.86
C LYS A 13 3.02 2.67 5.57
N ALA A 14 2.04 1.99 4.99
CA ALA A 14 0.71 2.57 4.76
C ALA A 14 0.06 2.98 6.09
N LEU A 15 0.03 2.09 7.09
CA LEU A 15 -0.53 2.41 8.41
C LEU A 15 0.17 3.60 9.10
N TYR A 16 1.49 3.74 8.92
CA TYR A 16 2.22 4.91 9.42
C TYR A 16 1.80 6.20 8.72
N ILE A 17 1.61 6.17 7.39
CA ILE A 17 1.08 7.30 6.62
C ILE A 17 -0.34 7.67 7.08
N GLU A 18 -1.19 6.68 7.34
CA GLU A 18 -2.56 6.89 7.85
C GLU A 18 -2.54 7.68 9.18
N GLN A 19 -1.65 7.30 10.10
CA GLN A 19 -1.49 7.99 11.37
C GLN A 19 -1.12 9.47 11.17
N ARG A 20 -0.26 9.78 10.19
CA ARG A 20 0.14 11.16 9.88
C ARG A 20 -0.99 11.99 9.27
N PHE A 21 -1.87 11.39 8.46
CA PHE A 21 -3.08 12.10 8.02
C PHE A 21 -4.01 12.48 9.18
N ARG A 22 -3.95 11.74 10.31
CA ARG A 22 -4.74 12.03 11.51
C ARG A 22 -4.08 13.04 12.46
N SER A 23 -2.82 13.43 12.26
CA SER A 23 -2.09 14.32 13.18
C SER A 23 -2.53 15.78 13.11
N ASN A 24 -3.37 16.15 12.14
CA ASN A 24 -3.89 17.51 11.90
C ASN A 24 -2.80 18.58 11.76
N ARG A 25 -1.59 18.15 11.33
CA ARG A 25 -0.43 19.01 11.03
C ARG A 25 -0.26 19.11 9.52
N PRO A 26 -0.50 20.28 8.90
CA PRO A 26 -0.50 20.42 7.44
C PRO A 26 0.81 19.99 6.77
N ASP A 27 1.95 20.29 7.38
CA ASP A 27 3.28 19.90 6.91
C ASP A 27 3.49 18.38 6.93
N GLU A 28 2.94 17.70 7.94
CA GLU A 28 2.98 16.24 8.00
C GLU A 28 2.03 15.59 6.98
N MET A 29 0.89 16.22 6.69
CA MET A 29 -0.08 15.73 5.71
C MET A 29 0.48 15.81 4.29
N ASP A 30 1.09 16.93 3.90
CA ASP A 30 1.69 17.10 2.57
C ASP A 30 2.83 16.08 2.33
N ALA A 31 3.65 15.84 3.35
CA ALA A 31 4.70 14.84 3.29
C ALA A 31 4.11 13.42 3.21
N ALA A 32 3.07 13.12 3.99
CA ALA A 32 2.37 11.84 3.96
C ALA A 32 1.72 11.55 2.60
N GLU A 33 1.19 12.57 1.92
CA GLU A 33 0.61 12.43 0.58
C GLU A 33 1.68 12.07 -0.47
N ARG A 34 2.86 12.70 -0.41
CA ARG A 34 3.99 12.35 -1.28
C ARG A 34 4.49 10.93 -1.04
N GLU A 35 4.63 10.54 0.23
CA GLU A 35 5.03 9.18 0.62
C GLU A 35 4.00 8.14 0.15
N LEU A 36 2.70 8.47 0.22
CA LEU A 36 1.62 7.61 -0.26
C LEU A 36 1.73 7.33 -1.76
N VAL A 37 2.02 8.34 -2.58
CA VAL A 37 2.18 8.17 -4.03
C VAL A 37 3.32 7.20 -4.33
N VAL A 38 4.49 7.42 -3.72
CA VAL A 38 5.66 6.53 -3.88
C VAL A 38 5.35 5.11 -3.43
N LEU A 39 4.63 4.95 -2.31
CA LEU A 39 4.28 3.65 -1.77
C LEU A 39 3.30 2.89 -2.68
N ARG A 40 2.33 3.58 -3.30
CA ARG A 40 1.40 2.99 -4.27
C ARG A 40 2.10 2.54 -5.55
N GLU A 41 3.05 3.33 -6.05
CA GLU A 41 3.87 2.98 -7.21
C GLU A 41 4.71 1.74 -6.92
N ARG A 42 5.43 1.74 -5.79
CA ARG A 42 6.20 0.59 -5.32
C ARG A 42 5.33 -0.67 -5.19
N PHE A 43 4.12 -0.54 -4.63
CA PHE A 43 3.20 -1.67 -4.53
C PHE A 43 2.81 -2.23 -5.91
N CYS A 44 2.57 -1.38 -6.91
CA CYS A 44 2.29 -1.82 -8.27
C CYS A 44 3.49 -2.52 -8.91
N GLU A 45 4.69 -1.96 -8.77
CA GLU A 45 5.92 -2.50 -9.36
C GLU A 45 6.31 -3.84 -8.75
N GLU A 46 6.30 -3.95 -7.42
CA GLU A 46 6.69 -5.16 -6.72
C GLU A 46 5.65 -6.28 -6.83
N ASN A 47 4.39 -5.96 -7.16
CA ASN A 47 3.27 -6.90 -7.21
C ASN A 47 2.60 -6.97 -8.59
N GLY A 48 3.31 -6.69 -9.67
CA GLY A 48 2.74 -6.70 -11.03
C GLY A 48 2.16 -8.05 -11.49
N ASP A 49 2.55 -9.15 -10.83
CA ASP A 49 1.99 -10.50 -11.00
C ASP A 49 0.60 -10.68 -10.37
N PHE A 50 0.25 -9.82 -9.43
CA PHE A 50 -1.05 -9.78 -8.75
C PHE A 50 -1.90 -8.57 -9.20
N ILE A 51 -1.26 -7.45 -9.52
CA ILE A 51 -1.91 -6.18 -9.83
C ILE A 51 -2.28 -6.10 -11.30
N THR A 52 -3.58 -6.05 -11.56
CA THR A 52 -4.13 -5.81 -12.90
C THR A 52 -4.21 -4.30 -13.21
N PRO A 53 -4.27 -3.88 -14.48
CA PRO A 53 -4.41 -2.45 -14.82
C PRO A 53 -5.64 -1.76 -14.18
N PRO A 54 -6.82 -2.41 -14.05
CA PRO A 54 -7.93 -1.87 -13.28
C PRO A 54 -7.61 -1.65 -11.79
N MET A 55 -6.90 -2.58 -11.15
CA MET A 55 -6.48 -2.44 -9.75
C MET A 55 -5.48 -1.30 -9.58
N ALA A 56 -4.52 -1.18 -10.50
CA ALA A 56 -3.56 -0.07 -10.52
C ALA A 56 -4.23 1.31 -10.57
N ARG A 57 -5.35 1.42 -11.31
CA ARG A 57 -6.17 2.64 -11.31
C ARG A 57 -6.96 2.84 -10.01
N ALA A 58 -7.49 1.76 -9.44
CA ALA A 58 -8.24 1.81 -8.20
C ALA A 58 -7.38 2.26 -7.00
N LEU A 59 -6.10 1.84 -6.96
CA LEU A 59 -5.12 2.23 -5.94
C LEU A 59 -4.98 3.76 -5.79
N LYS A 60 -5.27 4.53 -6.84
CA LYS A 60 -5.13 5.99 -6.84
C LYS A 60 -6.37 6.74 -6.33
N LYS A 61 -7.52 6.07 -6.14
CA LYS A 61 -8.78 6.73 -5.78
C LYS A 61 -8.78 7.27 -4.35
N ASP A 62 -8.48 6.41 -3.40
CA ASP A 62 -8.56 6.71 -1.98
C ASP A 62 -7.65 5.77 -1.19
N PHE A 63 -7.41 6.14 0.06
CA PHE A 63 -6.47 5.42 0.93
C PHE A 63 -7.02 4.06 1.37
N ASP A 64 -8.33 3.97 1.61
CA ASP A 64 -9.00 2.73 2.05
C ASP A 64 -8.93 1.63 0.98
N THR A 65 -9.16 2.00 -0.28
CA THR A 65 -9.00 1.11 -1.43
C THR A 65 -7.57 0.59 -1.52
N PHE A 66 -6.58 1.42 -1.21
CA PHE A 66 -5.18 0.99 -1.18
C PHE A 66 -4.91 -0.03 -0.07
N LEU A 67 -5.36 0.23 1.15
CA LEU A 67 -5.23 -0.71 2.27
C LEU A 67 -5.93 -2.04 1.97
N ALA A 68 -7.14 -2.01 1.43
CA ALA A 68 -7.89 -3.22 1.08
C ALA A 68 -7.14 -4.09 0.05
N LEU A 69 -6.48 -3.47 -0.94
CA LEU A 69 -5.69 -4.19 -1.93
C LEU A 69 -4.40 -4.78 -1.34
N ILE A 70 -3.75 -4.09 -0.40
CA ILE A 70 -2.60 -4.63 0.35
C ILE A 70 -3.04 -5.84 1.19
N ASP A 71 -4.18 -5.78 1.87
CA ASP A 71 -4.70 -6.88 2.67
C ASP A 71 -5.03 -8.10 1.82
N TRP A 72 -5.63 -7.88 0.65
CA TRP A 72 -5.89 -8.96 -0.28
C TRP A 72 -4.61 -9.58 -0.84
N ALA A 73 -3.59 -8.77 -1.13
CA ALA A 73 -2.27 -9.27 -1.52
C ALA A 73 -1.63 -10.11 -0.39
N CYS A 74 -1.67 -9.63 0.87
CA CYS A 74 -1.19 -10.40 2.02
C CYS A 74 -1.84 -11.79 2.09
N GLN A 75 -3.17 -11.85 1.99
CA GLN A 75 -3.91 -13.12 2.03
C GLN A 75 -3.56 -14.05 0.87
N HIS A 76 -3.43 -13.50 -0.34
CA HIS A 76 -3.07 -14.26 -1.53
C HIS A 76 -1.72 -14.97 -1.41
N TRP A 77 -0.71 -14.27 -0.89
CA TRP A 77 0.65 -14.81 -0.76
C TRP A 77 0.82 -15.65 0.50
N GLN A 78 0.11 -15.35 1.59
CA GLN A 78 0.07 -16.19 2.77
C GLN A 78 -0.43 -17.61 2.45
N GLY A 79 -1.46 -17.75 1.60
CA GLY A 79 -1.94 -19.06 1.16
C GLY A 79 -1.01 -19.82 0.22
N LYS A 80 0.02 -19.17 -0.34
CA LYS A 80 1.00 -19.76 -1.27
C LYS A 80 2.35 -20.05 -0.61
N GLU A 81 2.67 -19.35 0.47
CA GLU A 81 3.91 -19.53 1.24
C GLU A 81 3.72 -20.40 2.51
N ALA A 82 2.49 -20.84 2.79
CA ALA A 82 2.15 -21.82 3.83
C ALA A 82 2.42 -23.26 3.37
#